data_AF-A0A650CNG1-F1
#
_entry.id   AF-A0A650CNG1-F1
#
_cell.length_a   1.000
_cell.length_b   1.000
_cell.length_c   1.000
_cell.angle_alpha   90.00
_cell.angle_beta   90.00
_cell.angle_gamma   90.00
#
_symmetry.space_group_name_H-M   'P 1'
#
loop_
_entity.id
_entity.type
_entity.pdbx_description
1 polymer ?
#
loop_
_entity_poly.entity_id
_entity_poly.type
_entity_poly.pdbx_seq_one_letter_code
_entity_poly.pdbx_strand_id
1 'polypeptide(L)'
;MRRGRVSDLLVTRREQRGRVITLSILGYLIAIALIYIYGINLLFYVALLYTLNSFLILLITLKYKISIHVAALSGVSTVLLFLVSEYFVIMYFVTALVAWARVKAKEHELSQVVSAYVFFALLTYLEINFISTDFHI
;
A
#
# COMPACT_ATOMS: atom_id res chain seq x y z
N MET A 1 27.59 12.42 25.41
CA MET A 1 26.21 12.85 25.73
C MET A 1 25.26 11.68 25.52
N ARG A 2 24.55 11.25 26.57
CA ARG A 2 23.55 10.16 26.51
C ARG A 2 22.37 10.61 25.65
N ARG A 3 22.10 9.92 24.53
CA ARG A 3 20.88 10.10 23.73
C ARG A 3 20.02 8.84 23.85
N GLY A 4 19.27 8.79 24.95
CA GLY A 4 18.11 7.94 25.06
C GLY A 4 16.91 8.61 24.39
N ARG A 5 16.01 7.76 23.89
CA ARG A 5 14.65 8.02 23.40
C ARG A 5 14.52 8.62 21.99
N VAL A 6 13.72 7.88 21.22
CA VAL A 6 13.23 8.11 19.86
C VAL A 6 14.26 7.82 18.78
N SER A 7 14.62 6.54 18.67
CA SER A 7 15.20 5.99 17.43
C SER A 7 14.13 6.04 16.34
N ASP A 8 14.25 7.09 15.52
CA ASP A 8 13.90 7.11 14.10
C ASP A 8 12.39 7.12 13.75
N LEU A 9 11.86 8.33 13.50
CA LEU A 9 10.61 8.58 12.74
C LEU A 9 10.67 8.00 11.32
N LEU A 10 11.88 7.69 10.83
CA LEU A 10 12.15 6.96 9.63
C LEU A 10 12.21 5.49 10.02
N VAL A 11 11.23 4.66 9.68
CA VAL A 11 11.23 3.22 10.04
C VAL A 11 12.37 2.49 9.30
N THR A 12 13.60 2.65 9.78
CA THR A 12 14.84 2.21 9.11
C THR A 12 15.10 0.73 9.39
N ARG A 13 14.65 0.20 10.52
CA ARG A 13 14.87 -1.21 10.92
C ARG A 13 13.83 -2.14 10.30
N ARG A 14 14.28 -3.20 9.63
CA ARG A 14 13.42 -4.26 9.03
C ARG A 14 12.40 -4.84 10.02
N GLU A 15 12.79 -5.03 11.28
CA GLU A 15 11.90 -5.53 12.33
C GLU A 15 10.75 -4.57 12.66
N GLN A 16 11.00 -3.25 12.60
CA GLN A 16 9.94 -2.26 12.79
C GLN A 16 9.02 -2.21 11.58
N ARG A 17 9.54 -2.43 10.36
CA ARG A 17 8.72 -2.50 9.13
C ARG A 17 7.71 -3.63 9.19
N GLY A 18 8.14 -4.83 9.60
CA GLY A 18 7.25 -5.97 9.79
C GLY A 18 6.14 -5.67 10.79
N ARG A 19 6.50 -5.12 11.96
CA ARG A 19 5.51 -4.73 12.99
C ARG A 19 4.49 -3.72 12.49
N VAL A 20 4.93 -2.67 11.80
CA VAL A 20 4.02 -1.64 11.27
C VAL A 20 3.05 -2.25 10.26
N ILE A 21 3.53 -3.08 9.32
CA ILE A 21 2.67 -3.74 8.34
C ILE A 21 1.69 -4.69 9.01
N THR A 22 2.14 -5.49 9.99
CA THR A 22 1.25 -6.38 10.76
C THR A 22 0.17 -5.59 11.48
N LEU A 23 0.51 -4.45 12.11
CA LEU A 23 -0.47 -3.57 12.75
C LEU A 23 -1.47 -3.00 11.74
N SER A 24 -1.01 -2.61 10.54
CA SER A 24 -1.90 -2.16 9.46
C SER A 24 -2.88 -3.27 9.03
N ILE A 25 -2.41 -4.51 8.86
CA ILE A 25 -3.26 -5.66 8.53
C ILE A 25 -4.31 -5.89 9.61
N LEU A 26 -3.92 -5.88 10.89
CA LEU A 26 -4.87 -6.02 12.00
C LEU A 26 -5.90 -4.89 12.00
N GLY A 27 -5.47 -3.66 11.73
CA GLY A 27 -6.37 -2.51 11.57
C GLY A 27 -7.39 -2.71 10.45
N TYR A 28 -6.96 -3.23 9.29
CA TYR A 28 -7.87 -3.53 8.20
C TYR A 28 -8.84 -4.67 8.52
N LEU A 29 -8.40 -5.72 9.23
CA LEU A 29 -9.30 -6.79 9.66
C LEU A 29 -10.40 -6.29 10.62
N ILE A 30 -10.04 -5.38 11.54
CA ILE A 30 -11.01 -4.71 12.41
C ILE A 30 -11.97 -3.85 11.58
N ALA A 31 -11.44 -3.07 10.62
CA ALA A 31 -12.26 -2.26 9.74
C ALA A 31 -13.25 -3.12 8.93
N ILE A 32 -12.80 -4.24 8.37
CA ILE A 32 -13.65 -5.20 7.65
C ILE A 32 -14.78 -5.71 8.54
N ALA A 33 -14.47 -6.12 9.79
CA ALA A 33 -15.48 -6.59 10.74
C ALA A 33 -16.53 -5.51 11.05
N LEU A 34 -16.09 -4.26 11.25
CA LEU A 34 -17.00 -3.14 11.47
C LEU A 34 -17.84 -2.84 10.23
N ILE A 35 -17.23 -2.74 9.05
CA ILE A 35 -17.92 -2.42 7.79
C ILE A 35 -18.95 -3.50 7.46
N TYR A 36 -18.64 -4.77 7.72
CA TYR A 36 -19.57 -5.88 7.52
C TYR A 36 -20.86 -5.69 8.33
N ILE A 37 -20.76 -5.19 9.56
CA ILE A 37 -21.93 -4.90 10.41
C ILE A 37 -22.78 -3.76 9.81
N TYR A 38 -22.14 -2.76 9.20
CA TYR A 38 -22.83 -1.61 8.60
C TYR A 38 -23.28 -1.83 7.14
N GLY A 39 -22.89 -2.94 6.50
CA GLY A 39 -23.36 -3.30 5.16
C GLY A 39 -22.86 -2.41 4.02
N ILE A 40 -21.73 -1.72 4.17
CA ILE A 40 -21.18 -0.83 3.13
C ILE A 40 -20.28 -1.62 2.17
N ASN A 41 -20.88 -2.18 1.11
CA ASN A 41 -20.21 -3.11 0.18
C ASN A 41 -18.92 -2.54 -0.41
N LEU A 42 -18.94 -1.33 -1.00
CA LEU A 42 -17.74 -0.75 -1.62
C LEU A 42 -16.58 -0.64 -0.64
N LEU A 43 -16.85 -0.18 0.58
CA LEU A 43 -15.82 0.03 1.60
C LEU A 43 -15.27 -1.32 2.12
N PHE A 44 -16.11 -2.35 2.15
CA PHE A 44 -15.71 -3.71 2.50
C PHE A 44 -14.69 -4.26 1.49
N TYR A 45 -14.99 -4.15 0.20
CA TYR A 45 -14.10 -4.61 -0.87
C TYR A 45 -12.78 -3.85 -0.90
N VAL A 46 -12.82 -2.53 -0.72
CA VAL A 46 -11.61 -1.71 -0.63
C VAL A 46 -10.76 -2.13 0.58
N ALA A 47 -11.37 -2.37 1.75
CA ALA A 47 -10.64 -2.82 2.93
C ALA A 47 -10.04 -4.22 2.75
N LEU A 48 -10.74 -5.13 2.07
CA LEU A 48 -10.25 -6.47 1.72
C LEU A 48 -9.03 -6.39 0.79
N LEU A 49 -9.14 -5.59 -0.27
CA LEU A 49 -8.05 -5.31 -1.21
C LEU A 49 -6.80 -4.77 -0.50
N TYR A 50 -6.94 -3.80 0.41
CA TYR A 50 -5.78 -3.28 1.15
C TYR A 50 -5.19 -4.28 2.14
N THR A 51 -6.03 -5.17 2.69
CA THR A 51 -5.56 -6.27 3.53
C THR A 51 -4.68 -7.23 2.73
N LEU A 52 -5.14 -7.64 1.54
CA LEU A 52 -4.40 -8.52 0.63
C LEU A 52 -3.10 -7.88 0.16
N ASN A 53 -3.16 -6.62 -0.30
CA ASN A 53 -1.98 -5.87 -0.71
C ASN A 53 -0.97 -5.74 0.45
N SER A 54 -1.41 -5.41 1.65
CA SER A 54 -0.52 -5.28 2.83
C SER A 54 0.11 -6.62 3.21
N PHE A 55 -0.65 -7.72 3.11
CA PHE A 55 -0.14 -9.06 3.34
C PHE A 55 0.93 -9.44 2.32
N LEU A 56 0.72 -9.12 1.03
CA LEU A 56 1.72 -9.34 0.00
C LEU A 56 2.97 -8.45 0.19
N ILE A 57 2.80 -7.18 0.58
CA ILE A 57 3.93 -6.31 0.96
C ILE A 57 4.72 -6.93 2.09
N LEU A 58 4.06 -7.48 3.13
CA LEU A 58 4.72 -8.15 4.23
C LEU A 58 5.58 -9.32 3.73
N LEU A 59 4.98 -10.23 2.95
CA LEU A 59 5.67 -11.41 2.40
C LEU A 59 6.86 -11.02 1.52
N ILE A 60 6.70 -10.03 0.65
CA ILE A 60 7.77 -9.53 -0.22
C ILE A 60 8.88 -8.91 0.63
N THR A 61 8.53 -8.11 1.65
CA THR A 61 9.50 -7.41 2.51
C THR A 61 10.38 -8.37 3.32
N LEU A 62 9.91 -9.60 3.59
CA LEU A 62 10.72 -10.63 4.24
C LEU A 62 11.92 -11.08 3.39
N LYS A 63 11.78 -11.10 2.06
CA LYS A 63 12.80 -11.60 1.12
C LYS A 63 13.48 -10.51 0.29
N TYR A 64 12.77 -9.42 0.00
CA TYR A 64 13.21 -8.36 -0.91
C TYR A 64 12.96 -6.98 -0.31
N LYS A 65 13.91 -6.04 -0.48
CA LYS A 65 13.80 -4.68 0.05
C LYS A 65 12.92 -3.82 -0.87
N ILE A 66 11.61 -4.08 -0.85
CA ILE A 66 10.64 -3.28 -1.60
C ILE A 66 10.35 -1.93 -0.92
N SER A 67 10.01 -0.91 -1.70
CA SER A 67 9.57 0.39 -1.17
C SER A 67 8.10 0.34 -0.77
N ILE A 68 7.83 0.16 0.53
CA ILE A 68 6.46 0.11 1.10
C ILE A 68 5.65 1.37 0.76
N HIS A 69 6.29 2.55 0.79
CA HIS A 69 5.63 3.82 0.47
C HIS A 69 5.12 3.85 -0.96
N VAL A 70 5.95 3.38 -1.90
CA VAL A 70 5.61 3.38 -3.33
C VAL A 70 4.57 2.29 -3.62
N ALA A 71 4.69 1.11 -3.00
CA ALA A 71 3.70 0.05 -3.09
C ALA A 71 2.31 0.54 -2.62
N ALA A 72 2.25 1.13 -1.41
CA ALA A 72 1.00 1.65 -0.85
C ALA A 72 0.39 2.78 -1.69
N LEU A 73 1.19 3.76 -2.10
CA LEU A 73 0.71 4.87 -2.93
C LEU A 73 0.25 4.43 -4.32
N SER A 74 0.86 3.39 -4.89
CA SER A 74 0.44 2.84 -6.19
C SER A 74 -0.94 2.19 -6.10
N GLY A 75 -1.19 1.42 -5.03
CA GLY A 75 -2.52 0.88 -4.75
C GLY A 75 -3.56 1.98 -4.53
N VAL A 76 -3.23 2.99 -3.71
CA VAL A 76 -4.12 4.16 -3.47
C VAL A 76 -4.41 4.92 -4.76
N SER A 77 -3.40 5.18 -5.58
CA SER A 77 -3.58 5.87 -6.86
C SER A 77 -4.52 5.09 -7.78
N THR A 78 -4.40 3.77 -7.79
CA THR A 78 -5.24 2.88 -8.61
C THR A 78 -6.68 2.88 -8.11
N VAL A 79 -6.91 2.72 -6.80
CA VAL A 79 -8.25 2.80 -6.21
C VAL A 79 -8.91 4.15 -6.49
N LEU A 80 -8.19 5.25 -6.30
CA LEU A 80 -8.74 6.59 -6.56
C LEU A 80 -9.09 6.79 -8.04
N LEU A 81 -8.23 6.33 -8.95
CA LEU A 81 -8.46 6.46 -10.39
C LEU A 81 -9.70 5.68 -10.84
N PHE A 82 -9.86 4.43 -10.40
CA PHE A 82 -10.89 3.53 -10.93
C PHE A 82 -12.19 3.50 -10.12
N LEU A 83 -12.17 3.81 -8.83
CA LEU A 83 -13.35 3.75 -7.96
C LEU A 83 -13.87 5.14 -7.54
N VAL A 84 -13.13 6.22 -7.79
CA VAL A 84 -13.55 7.57 -7.39
C VAL A 84 -13.67 8.51 -8.59
N SER A 85 -12.59 8.75 -9.34
CA SER A 85 -12.63 9.64 -10.52
C SER A 85 -11.38 9.55 -11.38
N GLU A 86 -11.55 9.70 -12.70
CA GLU A 86 -10.45 9.78 -13.68
C GLU A 86 -9.43 10.91 -13.38
N TYR A 87 -9.87 12.00 -12.74
CA TYR A 87 -9.00 13.11 -12.36
C TYR A 87 -7.90 12.70 -11.38
N PHE A 88 -8.06 11.58 -10.66
CA PHE A 88 -7.04 11.06 -9.76
C PHE A 88 -5.86 10.39 -10.47
N VAL A 89 -5.80 10.39 -11.82
CA VAL A 89 -4.59 10.03 -12.56
C VAL A 89 -3.37 10.82 -12.09
N ILE A 90 -3.57 12.04 -11.59
CA ILE A 90 -2.52 12.88 -11.00
C ILE A 90 -1.83 12.22 -9.79
N MET A 91 -2.49 11.28 -9.09
CA MET A 91 -1.88 10.55 -7.98
C MET A 91 -0.76 9.60 -8.43
N TYR A 92 -0.80 9.12 -9.69
CA TYR A 92 0.34 8.36 -10.25
C TYR A 92 1.58 9.24 -10.43
N PHE A 93 1.40 10.53 -10.74
CA PHE A 93 2.49 11.49 -10.77
C PHE A 93 3.04 11.77 -9.37
N VAL A 94 2.16 11.96 -8.37
CA VAL A 94 2.59 12.08 -6.96
C VAL A 94 3.37 10.85 -6.51
N THR A 95 2.89 9.65 -6.88
CA THR A 95 3.56 8.39 -6.58
C THR A 95 4.94 8.32 -7.24
N ALA A 96 5.08 8.79 -8.49
CA ALA A 96 6.36 8.89 -9.18
C ALA A 96 7.33 9.88 -8.52
N LEU A 97 6.83 11.00 -7.98
CA LEU A 97 7.63 11.94 -7.20
C LEU A 97 8.14 11.32 -5.89
N VAL A 98 7.29 10.57 -5.19
CA VAL A 98 7.71 9.84 -3.97
C VAL A 98 8.73 8.76 -4.32
N ALA A 99 8.52 8.03 -5.41
CA ALA A 99 9.47 7.07 -5.96
C ALA A 99 10.85 7.71 -6.20
N TRP A 100 10.88 8.84 -6.91
CA TRP A 100 12.11 9.61 -7.15
C TRP A 100 12.77 10.07 -5.85
N ALA A 101 11.99 10.59 -4.89
CA ALA A 101 12.52 11.02 -3.60
C ALA A 101 13.21 9.87 -2.84
N ARG A 102 12.69 8.64 -2.93
CA ARG A 102 13.30 7.46 -2.29
C ARG A 102 14.61 7.03 -2.94
N VAL A 103 14.71 7.13 -4.27
CA VAL A 103 15.96 6.88 -4.99
C VAL A 103 16.99 7.98 -4.68
N LYS A 104 16.57 9.25 -4.71
CA LYS A 104 17.45 10.40 -4.41
C LYS A 104 17.97 10.39 -2.97
N ALA A 105 17.16 9.95 -2.01
CA ALA A 105 17.58 9.75 -0.63
C ALA A 105 18.52 8.54 -0.44
N LYS A 106 18.83 7.78 -1.50
CA LYS A 106 19.63 6.55 -1.49
C LYS A 106 19.06 5.45 -0.57
N GLU A 107 17.76 5.51 -0.28
CA GLU A 107 17.07 4.52 0.55
C GLU A 107 16.72 3.27 -0.26
N HIS A 108 16.48 3.42 -1.55
CA HIS A 108 16.08 2.34 -2.46
C HIS A 108 16.74 2.47 -3.84
N GLU A 109 17.00 1.31 -4.45
CA GLU A 109 17.40 1.20 -5.85
C GLU A 109 16.23 1.50 -6.79
N LEU A 110 16.52 1.95 -8.01
CA LEU A 110 15.48 2.24 -9.00
C LEU A 110 14.62 1.01 -9.29
N SER A 111 15.21 -0.18 -9.38
CA SER A 111 14.49 -1.44 -9.62
C SER A 111 13.53 -1.80 -8.48
N GLN A 112 13.88 -1.51 -7.22
CA GLN A 112 13.01 -1.75 -6.05
C GLN A 112 11.78 -0.84 -6.05
N VAL A 113 11.95 0.38 -6.56
CA VAL A 113 10.89 1.39 -6.61
C VAL A 113 9.98 1.15 -7.81
N VAL A 114 10.54 0.89 -8.98
CA VAL A 114 9.77 0.60 -10.21
C VAL A 114 8.99 -0.71 -10.07
N SER A 115 9.58 -1.76 -9.49
CA SER A 115 8.87 -3.01 -9.22
C SER A 115 7.69 -2.80 -8.27
N ALA A 116 7.87 -2.03 -7.20
CA ALA A 116 6.78 -1.67 -6.30
C ALA A 116 5.67 -0.89 -7.02
N TYR A 117 6.05 0.08 -7.86
CA TYR A 117 5.10 0.93 -8.57
C TYR A 117 4.22 0.12 -9.52
N VAL A 118 4.85 -0.64 -10.41
CA VAL A 118 4.15 -1.38 -11.46
C VAL A 118 3.37 -2.55 -10.87
N PHE A 119 3.99 -3.33 -9.97
CA PHE A 119 3.36 -4.53 -9.42
C PHE A 119 2.09 -4.20 -8.64
N PHE A 120 2.14 -3.22 -7.73
CA PHE A 120 0.97 -2.89 -6.91
C PHE A 120 -0.09 -2.11 -7.66
N ALA A 121 0.27 -1.31 -8.68
CA ALA A 121 -0.72 -0.71 -9.57
C ALA A 121 -1.49 -1.78 -10.36
N LEU A 122 -0.77 -2.73 -10.97
CA LEU A 122 -1.39 -3.82 -11.73
C LEU A 122 -2.21 -4.76 -10.85
N LEU A 123 -1.67 -5.17 -9.70
CA LEU A 123 -2.37 -6.02 -8.76
C LEU A 123 -3.69 -5.39 -8.31
N THR A 124 -3.65 -4.12 -7.89
CA THR A 124 -4.85 -3.39 -7.45
C THR A 124 -5.86 -3.26 -8.59
N TYR A 125 -5.40 -3.00 -9.81
CA TYR A 125 -6.28 -2.93 -10.99
C TYR A 125 -6.95 -4.29 -11.25
N LEU A 126 -6.21 -5.40 -11.18
CA LEU A 126 -6.75 -6.74 -11.36
C LEU A 126 -7.75 -7.11 -10.25
N GLU A 127 -7.45 -6.78 -9.00
CA GLU A 127 -8.36 -6.98 -7.86
C GLU A 127 -9.67 -6.20 -8.06
N ILE A 128 -9.61 -4.94 -8.51
CA ILE A 128 -10.80 -4.14 -8.82
C ILE A 128 -11.62 -4.78 -9.95
N ASN A 129 -10.97 -5.18 -11.05
CA ASN A 129 -11.66 -5.78 -12.19
C ASN A 129 -12.35 -7.10 -11.80
N PHE A 130 -11.66 -7.94 -11.03
CA PHE A 130 -12.21 -9.19 -10.50
C PHE A 130 -13.46 -8.92 -9.67
N ILE A 131 -13.40 -7.97 -8.73
CA ILE A 131 -14.53 -7.61 -7.88
C ILE A 131 -15.69 -7.01 -8.69
N SER A 132 -15.41 -6.14 -9.66
CA SER A 132 -16.46 -5.54 -10.51
C SER A 132 -17.19 -6.57 -11.36
N THR A 133 -16.50 -7.62 -11.80
CA THR A 133 -17.07 -8.69 -12.63
C THR A 133 -17.97 -9.60 -11.80
N ASP A 134 -17.56 -9.94 -10.57
CA ASP A 134 -18.25 -10.91 -9.72
C ASP A 134 -19.36 -10.29 -8.86
N PHE A 135 -19.31 -8.98 -8.57
CA PHE A 135 -20.20 -8.34 -7.58
C PHE A 135 -21.05 -7.18 -8.11
N HIS A 136 -21.06 -6.93 -9.43
CA HIS A 136 -21.89 -5.90 -10.09
C HIS A 136 -21.87 -4.52 -9.40
N ILE A 137 -20.68 -4.07 -9.01
CA ILE A 137 -20.44 -2.74 -8.43
C ILE A 137 -20.18 -1.72 -9.53
#